data_AF-A0A926PPR2-F1
#
_entry.id   AF-A0A926PPR2-F1
#
_cell.length_a   1.000
_cell.length_b   1.000
_cell.length_c   1.000
_cell.angle_alpha   90.00
_cell.angle_beta   90.00
_cell.angle_gamma   90.00
#
_symmetry.space_group_name_H-M   'P 1'
#
loop_
_entity.id
_entity.type
_entity.pdbx_description
1 polymer ?
#
loop_
_entity_poly.entity_id
_entity_poly.type
_entity_poly.pdbx_seq_one_letter_code
_entity_poly.pdbx_strand_id
1 'polypeptide(L)'
;MATKHSLISYYGTSNQSALKALIEEYGDRLQILTASEKFGMLLQLCDWQYSDTISQEQDGDEICLQEHIDESASIPNDGDAWSAIELLAQHGISSEECLDLMNALIQQLKEGVYLQ
;
A
#
# COMPACT_ATOMS: atom_id res chain seq x y z
N MET A 1 11.24 -23.72 20.22
CA MET A 1 9.77 -23.58 20.16
C MET A 1 9.46 -22.10 20.03
N ALA A 2 8.79 -21.75 18.94
CA ALA A 2 8.58 -20.37 18.49
C ALA A 2 7.37 -19.75 19.19
N THR A 3 7.54 -18.55 19.75
CA THR A 3 6.46 -17.56 19.93
C THR A 3 7.08 -16.17 20.13
N LYS A 4 7.74 -15.63 19.10
CA LYS A 4 7.77 -14.17 18.92
C LYS A 4 6.56 -13.84 18.05
N HIS A 5 5.49 -13.37 18.67
CA HIS A 5 4.42 -12.69 17.95
C HIS A 5 5.00 -11.46 17.25
N SER A 6 5.53 -11.65 16.03
CA SER A 6 5.55 -10.63 14.98
C SER A 6 4.31 -10.88 14.11
N LEU A 7 3.15 -10.88 14.76
CA LEU A 7 1.93 -10.60 14.05
C LEU A 7 1.91 -9.08 14.02
N ILE A 8 2.28 -8.50 12.89
CA ILE A 8 1.63 -7.25 12.48
C ILE A 8 0.21 -7.68 12.12
N SER A 9 -0.58 -7.98 13.16
CA SER A 9 -2.01 -7.84 13.08
C SER A 9 -2.20 -6.36 12.83
N TYR A 10 -2.92 -5.99 11.79
CA TYR A 10 -3.46 -4.66 11.64
C TYR A 10 -4.41 -4.41 12.83
N TYR A 11 -3.83 -4.11 13.99
CA TYR A 11 -4.51 -3.86 15.26
C TYR A 11 -5.23 -2.52 15.11
N GLY A 12 -6.40 -2.54 14.47
CA GLY A 12 -7.19 -1.35 14.11
C GLY A 12 -8.16 -1.52 12.93
N THR A 13 -8.17 -2.68 12.25
CA THR A 13 -8.87 -2.93 10.97
C THR A 13 -10.41 -2.83 10.97
N SER A 14 -11.07 -2.47 12.07
CA SER A 14 -12.54 -2.41 12.08
C SER A 14 -13.13 -1.28 11.24
N ASN A 15 -12.34 -0.28 10.81
CA ASN A 15 -12.82 0.88 10.02
C ASN A 15 -12.03 1.15 8.72
N GLN A 16 -11.13 0.26 8.29
CA GLN A 16 -10.23 0.52 7.14
C GLN A 16 -10.72 -0.20 5.88
N SER A 17 -11.63 0.44 5.11
CA SER A 17 -12.28 -0.20 3.96
C SER A 17 -11.31 -0.56 2.83
N ALA A 18 -10.32 0.29 2.56
CA ALA A 18 -9.35 0.07 1.48
C ALA A 18 -8.40 -1.10 1.78
N LEU A 19 -7.86 -1.16 3.00
CA LEU A 19 -6.96 -2.25 3.41
C LEU A 19 -7.68 -3.60 3.51
N LYS A 20 -8.95 -3.59 3.92
CA LYS A 20 -9.79 -4.79 3.91
C LYS A 20 -10.01 -5.33 2.50
N ALA A 21 -10.30 -4.44 1.54
CA ALA A 21 -10.46 -4.83 0.13
C ALA A 21 -9.18 -5.47 -0.43
N LEU A 22 -8.01 -4.90 -0.13
CA LEU A 22 -6.73 -5.50 -0.51
C LEU A 22 -6.51 -6.91 0.07
N ILE A 23 -6.84 -7.12 1.35
CA ILE A 23 -6.69 -8.43 2.00
C ILE A 23 -7.65 -9.46 1.41
N GLU A 24 -8.88 -9.04 1.09
CA GLU A 24 -9.88 -9.91 0.47
C GLU A 24 -9.44 -10.38 -0.92
N GLU A 25 -8.81 -9.50 -1.71
CA GLU A 25 -8.36 -9.81 -3.08
C GLU A 25 -7.01 -10.55 -3.13
N TYR A 26 -6.01 -10.08 -2.38
CA TYR A 26 -4.62 -10.57 -2.46
C TYR A 26 -4.22 -11.53 -1.34
N GLY A 27 -5.18 -11.86 -0.47
CA GLY A 27 -5.00 -12.70 0.70
C GLY A 27 -4.30 -12.00 1.88
N ASP A 28 -4.36 -12.66 3.04
CA ASP A 28 -3.63 -12.20 4.23
C ASP A 28 -2.15 -12.00 3.91
N ARG A 29 -1.60 -10.86 4.32
CA ARG A 29 -0.21 -10.47 4.03
C ARG A 29 0.12 -10.35 2.53
N LEU A 30 -0.86 -10.10 1.67
CA LEU A 30 -0.66 -9.88 0.23
C LEU A 30 0.22 -10.98 -0.40
N GLN A 31 -0.07 -12.23 -0.03
CA GLN A 31 0.75 -13.39 -0.38
C GLN A 31 0.78 -13.66 -1.89
N ILE A 32 -0.23 -13.19 -2.62
CA ILE A 32 -0.31 -13.31 -4.07
C ILE A 32 0.72 -12.40 -4.76
N LEU A 33 1.05 -11.24 -4.17
CA LEU A 33 2.02 -10.33 -4.74
C LEU A 33 3.46 -10.82 -4.56
N THR A 34 4.21 -10.81 -5.65
CA THR A 34 5.66 -11.02 -5.66
C THR A 34 6.39 -9.92 -4.90
N ALA A 35 7.66 -10.15 -4.55
CA ALA A 35 8.49 -9.12 -3.92
C ALA A 35 8.64 -7.88 -4.82
N SER A 36 8.79 -8.05 -6.15
CA SER A 36 8.84 -6.95 -7.10
C SER A 36 7.56 -6.13 -7.11
N GLU A 37 6.40 -6.77 -7.03
CA GLU A 37 5.11 -6.08 -6.99
C GLU A 37 4.92 -5.32 -5.68
N LYS A 38 5.34 -5.91 -4.55
CA LYS A 38 5.37 -5.20 -3.26
C LYS A 38 6.28 -3.97 -3.29
N PHE A 39 7.44 -4.06 -3.95
CA PHE A 39 8.30 -2.89 -4.18
C PHE A 39 7.67 -1.86 -5.12
N GLY A 40 6.96 -2.32 -6.16
CA GLY A 40 6.20 -1.45 -7.05
C GLY A 40 5.11 -0.66 -6.31
N MET A 41 4.33 -1.34 -5.46
CA MET A 41 3.36 -0.68 -4.59
C MET A 41 4.04 0.33 -3.66
N LEU A 42 5.15 -0.05 -3.01
CA LEU A 42 5.90 0.87 -2.14
C LEU A 42 6.37 2.11 -2.91
N LEU A 43 6.90 1.94 -4.12
CA LEU A 43 7.33 3.05 -4.97
C LEU A 43 6.17 4.02 -5.23
N GLN A 44 5.03 3.51 -5.69
CA GLN A 44 3.87 4.34 -6.02
C GLN A 44 3.28 5.04 -4.79
N LEU A 45 3.18 4.34 -3.66
CA LEU A 45 2.65 4.92 -2.42
C LEU A 45 3.60 5.96 -1.83
N CYS A 46 4.92 5.75 -1.91
CA CYS A 46 5.91 6.75 -1.48
C CYS A 46 5.84 8.01 -2.36
N ASP A 47 5.73 7.84 -3.68
CA ASP A 47 5.66 8.95 -4.64
C ASP A 47 4.40 9.81 -4.42
N TRP A 48 3.26 9.15 -4.18
CA TRP A 48 2.02 9.83 -3.80
C TRP A 48 2.19 10.61 -2.49
N GLN A 49 2.63 9.94 -1.42
CA GLN A 49 2.77 10.57 -0.10
C GLN A 49 3.79 11.73 -0.12
N TYR A 50 4.85 11.62 -0.93
CA TYR A 50 5.79 12.71 -1.16
C TYR A 50 5.10 13.90 -1.84
N SER A 51 4.35 13.65 -2.92
CA SER A 51 3.67 14.69 -3.69
C SER A 51 2.60 15.41 -2.86
N ASP A 52 1.78 14.66 -2.13
CA ASP A 52 0.78 15.21 -1.21
C ASP A 52 1.42 16.06 -0.11
N THR A 53 2.49 15.55 0.53
CA THR A 53 3.23 16.31 1.55
C THR A 53 3.77 17.63 1.00
N ILE A 54 4.37 17.63 -0.19
CA ILE A 54 4.89 18.86 -0.82
C ILE A 54 3.75 19.84 -1.14
N SER A 55 2.60 19.36 -1.61
CA SER A 55 1.43 20.20 -1.86
C SER A 55 0.96 20.87 -0.56
N GLN A 56 0.79 20.09 0.50
CA GLN A 56 0.36 20.57 1.81
C GLN A 56 1.35 21.56 2.44
N GLU A 57 2.66 21.32 2.30
CA GLU A 57 3.70 22.25 2.76
C GLU A 57 3.68 23.62 2.01
N GLN A 58 3.06 23.66 0.84
CA GLN A 58 2.93 24.85 -0.01
C GLN A 58 1.54 25.50 0.07
N ASP A 59 0.75 25.17 1.09
CA ASP A 59 -0.66 25.59 1.26
C ASP A 59 -1.55 25.18 0.06
N GLY A 60 -1.18 24.10 -0.63
CA GLY A 60 -1.96 23.49 -1.70
C GLY A 60 -3.08 22.58 -1.18
N ASP A 61 -3.88 22.06 -2.10
CA ASP A 61 -4.94 21.09 -1.79
C ASP A 61 -4.35 19.71 -1.51
N GLU A 62 -5.10 18.88 -0.76
CA GLU A 62 -4.77 17.48 -0.54
C GLU A 62 -4.85 16.74 -1.87
N ILE A 63 -3.83 15.93 -2.17
CA ILE A 63 -3.79 15.11 -3.37
C ILE A 63 -4.22 13.71 -2.97
N CYS A 64 -5.35 13.21 -3.48
CA CYS A 64 -5.73 11.83 -3.22
C CYS A 64 -4.96 10.85 -4.11
N LEU A 65 -4.88 9.57 -3.71
CA LEU A 65 -4.16 8.56 -4.48
C LEU A 65 -4.69 8.44 -5.93
N GLN A 66 -6.01 8.58 -6.11
CA GLN A 66 -6.64 8.53 -7.43
C GLN A 66 -6.15 9.64 -8.35
N GLU A 67 -6.09 10.88 -7.87
CA GLU A 67 -5.58 12.03 -8.63
C GLU A 67 -4.11 11.82 -9.02
N HIS A 68 -3.30 11.35 -8.07
CA HIS A 68 -1.88 11.14 -8.29
C HIS A 68 -1.59 10.09 -9.38
N ILE A 69 -2.31 8.96 -9.39
CA ILE A 69 -2.09 7.90 -10.39
C ILE A 69 -2.61 8.27 -11.79
N ASP A 70 -3.61 9.15 -11.87
CA ASP A 70 -4.13 9.67 -13.14
C ASP A 70 -3.13 10.65 -13.81
N GLU A 71 -2.32 11.35 -13.00
CA GLU A 71 -1.33 12.32 -13.48
C GLU A 71 0.05 11.70 -13.74
N SER A 72 0.52 10.80 -12.87
CA SER A 72 1.88 10.27 -12.93
C SER A 72 2.02 8.91 -12.25
N ALA A 73 1.69 7.84 -12.99
CA ALA A 73 1.99 6.47 -12.58
C ALA A 73 3.51 6.19 -12.61
N SER A 74 4.05 5.74 -11.48
CA SER A 74 5.45 5.35 -11.29
C SER A 74 5.72 3.87 -11.56
N ILE A 75 4.67 3.04 -11.72
CA ILE A 75 4.78 1.61 -12.05
C ILE A 75 4.02 1.25 -13.34
N PRO A 76 4.40 0.17 -14.05
CA PRO A 76 3.65 -0.31 -15.21
C PRO A 76 2.20 -0.66 -14.87
N ASN A 77 1.29 -0.34 -15.79
CA ASN A 77 -0.16 -0.50 -15.61
C ASN A 77 -0.72 -1.88 -16.02
N ASP A 78 0.15 -2.88 -16.15
CA ASP A 78 -0.20 -4.23 -16.64
C ASP A 78 0.06 -5.35 -15.61
N GLY A 79 0.39 -5.00 -14.36
CA GLY A 79 0.70 -5.96 -13.29
C GLY A 79 -0.23 -5.89 -12.08
N ASP A 80 -0.18 -6.92 -11.23
CA ASP A 80 -1.02 -7.03 -10.02
C ASP A 80 -0.75 -5.91 -9.02
N ALA A 81 0.46 -5.36 -8.99
CA ALA A 81 0.79 -4.18 -8.20
C ALA A 81 -0.06 -2.96 -8.61
N TRP A 82 -0.29 -2.76 -9.91
CA TRP A 82 -1.11 -1.66 -10.40
C TRP A 82 -2.57 -1.87 -10.04
N SER A 83 -3.11 -3.05 -10.29
CA SER A 83 -4.47 -3.43 -9.90
C SER A 83 -4.72 -3.23 -8.40
N ALA A 84 -3.73 -3.54 -7.56
CA ALA A 84 -3.78 -3.29 -6.12
C ALA A 84 -3.81 -1.79 -5.77
N ILE A 85 -3.04 -0.95 -6.47
CA ILE A 85 -3.06 0.51 -6.32
C ILE A 85 -4.40 1.09 -6.78
N GLU A 86 -4.95 0.63 -7.91
CA GLU A 86 -6.27 1.07 -8.39
C GLU A 86 -7.36 0.71 -7.38
N LEU A 87 -7.30 -0.47 -6.78
CA LEU A 87 -8.24 -0.87 -5.73
C LEU A 87 -8.16 0.06 -4.51
N LEU A 88 -6.96 0.40 -4.07
CA LEU A 88 -6.75 1.36 -2.99
C LEU A 88 -7.31 2.75 -3.31
N ALA A 89 -7.08 3.21 -4.54
CA ALA A 89 -7.54 4.51 -5.02
C ALA A 89 -9.08 4.58 -5.08
N GLN A 90 -9.72 3.54 -5.63
CA GLN A 90 -11.19 3.42 -5.69
C GLN A 90 -11.84 3.41 -4.30
N HIS A 91 -11.16 2.85 -3.30
CA HIS A 91 -11.63 2.83 -1.93
C HIS A 91 -11.23 4.07 -1.11
N GLY A 92 -10.55 5.04 -1.72
CA GLY A 92 -10.18 6.30 -1.08
C GLY A 92 -9.29 6.10 0.15
N ILE A 93 -8.21 5.32 0.00
CA ILE A 93 -7.25 5.11 1.10
C ILE A 93 -6.76 6.45 1.66
N SER A 94 -6.76 6.57 2.99
CA SER A 94 -6.21 7.74 3.69
C SER A 94 -4.68 7.67 3.83
N SER A 95 -4.02 8.81 4.08
CA SER A 95 -2.57 8.85 4.33
C SER A 95 -2.15 8.02 5.55
N GLU A 96 -2.98 7.94 6.61
CA GLU A 96 -2.70 7.06 7.76
C GLU A 96 -2.71 5.58 7.36
N GLU A 97 -3.74 5.12 6.65
CA GLU A 97 -3.83 3.75 6.15
C GLU A 97 -2.71 3.42 5.16
N CYS A 98 -2.29 4.40 4.37
CA CYS A 98 -1.16 4.26 3.44
C CYS A 98 0.14 3.97 4.20
N LEU A 99 0.44 4.73 5.25
CA LEU A 99 1.64 4.54 6.07
C LEU A 99 1.63 3.19 6.79
N ASP A 100 0.48 2.76 7.30
CA ASP A 100 0.29 1.42 7.88
C ASP A 100 0.57 0.31 6.86
N LEU A 101 0.03 0.45 5.64
CA LEU A 101 0.28 -0.49 4.55
C LEU A 101 1.76 -0.52 4.14
N MET A 102 2.40 0.64 4.01
CA MET A 102 3.83 0.73 3.68
C MET A 102 4.68 0.01 4.73
N ASN A 103 4.38 0.21 6.02
CA ASN A 103 5.06 -0.53 7.09
C ASN A 103 4.79 -2.04 6.98
N ALA A 104 3.56 -2.46 6.72
CA ALA A 104 3.24 -3.89 6.54
C ALA A 104 4.00 -4.51 5.35
N LEU A 105 4.06 -3.84 4.21
CA LEU A 105 4.81 -4.27 3.02
C LEU A 105 6.31 -4.41 3.31
N ILE A 106 6.92 -3.42 3.97
CA ILE A 106 8.33 -3.46 4.38
C ILE A 106 8.61 -4.67 5.28
N GLN A 107 7.70 -4.95 6.21
CA GLN A 107 7.88 -6.04 7.17
C GLN A 107 7.70 -7.41 6.50
N GLN A 108 6.75 -7.56 5.58
CA GLN A 108 6.61 -8.78 4.77
C GLN A 108 7.85 -9.04 3.90
N LEU A 109 8.40 -7.99 3.28
CA LEU A 109 9.64 -8.07 2.50
C LEU A 109 10.84 -8.47 3.39
N LYS A 110 10.92 -7.91 4.60
CA LYS A 110 11.99 -8.20 5.58
C LYS A 110 11.87 -9.61 6.17
N GLU A 111 10.65 -10.07 6.44
CA GLU A 111 10.37 -11.43 6.92
C GLU A 111 10.67 -12.50 5.86
N GLY A 112 10.93 -12.09 4.61
CA GLY A 112 11.47 -12.96 3.60
C GLY A 112 10.43 -13.91 3.05
N VAL A 113 9.22 -13.43 2.75
CA VAL A 113 8.29 -14.11 1.84
C VAL A 113 8.84 -14.03 0.40
N TYR A 114 10.09 -14.46 0.21
CA TYR A 114 10.70 -14.85 -1.07
C TYR A 114 10.51 -16.37 -1.30
N LEU A 115 9.68 -17.01 -0.48
CA LEU A 115 9.39 -18.44 -0.55
C LEU A 115 8.07 -18.64 -1.28
N GLN A 116 8.12 -18.55 -2.60
CA GLN A 116 7.36 -19.44 -3.47
C GLN A 116 8.36 -20.16 -4.39
#